data_AF-I2F1Q9-F1
#
_entry.id   AF-I2F1Q9-F1
#
_cell.length_a   1.000
_cell.length_b   1.000
_cell.length_c   1.000
_cell.angle_alpha   90.00
_cell.angle_beta   90.00
_cell.angle_gamma   90.00
#
_symmetry.space_group_name_H-M   'P 1'
#
loop_
_entity.id
_entity.type
_entity.pdbx_description
1 polymer ?
#
loop_
_entity_poly.entity_id
_entity_poly.type
_entity_poly.pdbx_seq_one_letter_code
_entity_poly.pdbx_strand_id
1 'polypeptide(L)'
;MNQKFYKRFFTFKECYQILFDAMRTMKYMSRAKRKEELSTELIEKVMLTVTEINGCEVCTVFHNKVAEKEGIKEEEIQMLFVADVEEIPQEDAPAILFSREYANSSGNPSEDSWNSLKALYGESKAKGILGAVRTIMMGNALGIVWGALVNRIKGKPVEGSSLWYEISMLVSFIFLIPVALVHALLASLFKKPIIAFQTQEAAG
;
A
#
# COMPACT_ATOMS: atom_id res chain seq x y z
N MET A 1 -20.72 -5.61 -20.85
CA MET A 1 -19.47 -4.83 -21.03
C MET A 1 -18.56 -5.16 -19.87
N ASN A 2 -17.36 -5.67 -20.13
CA ASN A 2 -16.36 -5.89 -19.07
C ASN A 2 -15.83 -4.52 -18.62
N GLN A 3 -15.71 -4.31 -17.31
CA GLN A 3 -15.23 -3.03 -16.76
C GLN A 3 -13.76 -3.13 -16.40
N LYS A 4 -12.96 -2.14 -16.82
CA LYS A 4 -11.53 -1.97 -16.48
C LYS A 4 -11.36 -1.08 -15.24
N PHE A 5 -11.97 -1.46 -14.12
CA PHE A 5 -11.82 -0.68 -12.88
C PHE A 5 -10.47 -0.86 -12.20
N TYR A 6 -9.92 -2.07 -12.26
CA TYR A 6 -8.69 -2.41 -11.55
C TYR A 6 -7.51 -2.44 -12.52
N LYS A 7 -6.44 -1.75 -12.14
CA LYS A 7 -5.20 -1.68 -12.94
C LYS A 7 -4.35 -2.94 -12.80
N ARG A 8 -4.58 -3.73 -11.74
CA ARG A 8 -3.81 -4.94 -11.42
C ARG A 8 -4.61 -5.94 -10.59
N PHE A 9 -4.24 -7.23 -10.70
CA PHE A 9 -4.62 -8.30 -9.77
C PHE A 9 -3.37 -8.89 -9.11
N PHE A 10 -3.52 -9.39 -7.87
CA PHE A 10 -2.42 -9.94 -7.08
C PHE A 10 -2.43 -11.46 -7.12
N THR A 11 -1.25 -12.06 -7.18
CA THR A 11 -1.06 -13.50 -7.00
C THR A 11 -1.09 -13.88 -5.53
N PHE A 12 -1.28 -15.17 -5.22
CA PHE A 12 -1.22 -15.67 -3.85
C PHE A 12 0.12 -15.37 -3.16
N LYS A 13 1.22 -15.45 -3.91
CA LYS A 13 2.57 -15.15 -3.41
C LYS A 13 2.69 -13.69 -3.02
N GLU A 14 2.22 -12.78 -3.86
CA GLU A 14 2.24 -11.34 -3.59
C GLU A 14 1.33 -11.01 -2.40
N CYS A 15 0.11 -11.56 -2.35
CA CYS A 15 -0.79 -11.37 -1.20
C CYS A 15 -0.14 -11.83 0.10
N TYR A 16 0.53 -12.98 0.10
CA TYR A 16 1.26 -13.46 1.28
C TYR A 16 2.38 -12.50 1.70
N GLN A 17 3.19 -12.02 0.76
CA GLN A 17 4.26 -11.05 1.02
C GLN A 17 3.70 -9.74 1.57
N ILE A 18 2.65 -9.21 0.96
CA ILE A 18 1.95 -7.99 1.38
C ILE A 18 1.42 -8.13 2.82
N LEU A 19 0.76 -9.26 3.14
CA LEU A 19 0.25 -9.52 4.48
C LEU A 19 1.38 -9.58 5.52
N PHE A 20 2.44 -10.34 5.22
CA PHE A 20 3.60 -10.46 6.08
C PHE A 20 4.23 -9.08 6.35
N ASP A 21 4.45 -8.31 5.28
CA ASP A 21 5.05 -6.97 5.36
C ASP A 21 4.20 -5.99 6.14
N ALA A 22 2.88 -5.97 5.89
CA ALA A 22 1.93 -5.12 6.62
C ALA A 22 1.91 -5.45 8.11
N MET A 23 1.84 -6.74 8.48
CA MET A 23 1.86 -7.17 9.88
C MET A 23 3.17 -6.82 10.59
N ARG A 24 4.29 -6.81 9.85
CA ARG A 24 5.59 -6.40 10.37
C ARG A 24 5.65 -4.90 10.68
N THR A 25 4.93 -4.06 9.91
CA THR A 25 5.12 -2.61 9.97
C THR A 25 3.93 -1.79 10.45
N MET A 26 2.70 -2.31 10.47
CA MET A 26 1.49 -1.57 10.85
C MET A 26 1.62 -0.91 12.24
N LYS A 27 2.31 -1.57 13.17
CA LYS A 27 2.56 -1.03 14.52
C LYS A 27 3.36 0.28 14.51
N TYR A 28 4.23 0.50 13.53
CA TYR A 28 5.03 1.73 13.44
C TYR A 28 4.16 2.89 12.97
N MET A 29 3.28 2.67 11.99
CA MET A 29 2.27 3.67 11.60
C MET A 29 1.41 4.05 12.81
N SER A 30 0.83 3.07 13.51
CA SER A 30 -0.02 3.37 14.67
C SER A 30 0.74 4.08 15.79
N ARG A 31 2.03 3.75 15.99
CA ARG A 31 2.88 4.43 16.99
C ARG A 31 3.20 5.86 16.58
N ALA A 32 3.61 6.08 15.33
CA ALA A 32 3.94 7.41 14.82
C ALA A 32 2.71 8.33 14.85
N LYS A 33 1.53 7.83 14.47
CA LYS A 33 0.27 8.57 14.59
C LYS A 33 -0.05 8.96 16.04
N ARG A 34 0.06 8.00 16.99
CA ARG A 34 -0.18 8.28 18.42
C ARG A 34 0.80 9.27 19.06
N LYS A 35 2.02 9.36 18.50
CA LYS A 35 3.04 10.31 18.94
C LYS A 35 2.96 11.65 18.20
N GLU A 36 1.96 11.83 17.33
CA GLU A 36 1.81 13.03 16.48
C GLU A 36 3.03 13.25 15.56
N GLU A 37 3.80 12.19 15.31
CA GLU A 37 4.92 12.21 14.37
C GLU A 37 4.44 12.15 12.91
N LEU A 38 3.26 11.54 12.68
CA LEU A 38 2.57 11.51 11.39
C LEU A 38 1.14 12.02 11.55
N SER A 39 0.77 13.02 10.73
CA SER A 39 -0.60 13.51 10.60
C SER A 39 -1.48 12.48 9.89
N THR A 40 -2.79 12.53 10.14
CA THR A 40 -3.74 11.75 9.32
C THR A 40 -3.65 12.18 7.87
N GLU A 41 -3.50 13.48 7.60
CA GLU A 41 -3.35 14.04 6.25
C GLU A 41 -2.24 13.34 5.43
N LEU A 42 -1.01 13.28 5.95
CA LEU A 42 0.10 12.63 5.25
C LEU A 42 -0.13 11.12 5.07
N ILE A 43 -0.76 10.47 6.06
CA ILE A 43 -1.14 9.05 5.95
C ILE A 43 -2.11 8.86 4.79
N GLU A 44 -3.15 9.69 4.67
CA GLU A 44 -4.13 9.58 3.59
C GLU A 44 -3.51 9.90 2.23
N LYS A 45 -2.64 10.91 2.11
CA LYS A 45 -1.89 11.18 0.86
C LYS A 45 -1.07 9.97 0.40
N VAL A 46 -0.33 9.34 1.33
CA VAL A 46 0.41 8.09 1.09
C VAL A 46 -0.52 6.95 0.67
N MET A 47 -1.65 6.77 1.38
CA MET A 47 -2.57 5.68 1.11
C MET A 47 -3.29 5.83 -0.23
N LEU A 48 -3.71 7.05 -0.57
CA LEU A 48 -4.32 7.37 -1.87
C LEU A 48 -3.32 7.17 -3.01
N THR A 49 -2.07 7.63 -2.85
CA THR A 49 -0.98 7.38 -3.82
C THR A 49 -0.87 5.91 -4.21
N VAL A 50 -0.77 5.01 -3.23
CA VAL A 50 -0.64 3.57 -3.47
C VAL A 50 -1.94 2.99 -4.05
N THR A 51 -3.09 3.44 -3.54
CA THR A 51 -4.41 2.99 -3.96
C THR A 51 -4.68 3.26 -5.43
N GLU A 52 -4.31 4.44 -5.93
CA GLU A 52 -4.48 4.81 -7.33
C GLU A 52 -3.57 3.99 -8.26
N ILE A 53 -2.33 3.72 -7.85
CA ILE A 53 -1.40 2.89 -8.63
C ILE A 53 -1.95 1.46 -8.75
N ASN A 54 -2.43 0.89 -7.64
CA ASN A 54 -3.03 -0.44 -7.65
C ASN A 54 -4.45 -0.46 -8.29
N GLY A 55 -5.12 0.68 -8.34
CA GLY A 55 -6.48 0.85 -8.86
C GLY A 55 -7.56 0.23 -7.98
N CYS A 56 -7.46 0.32 -6.65
CA CYS A 56 -8.48 -0.23 -5.75
C CYS A 56 -9.68 0.73 -5.56
N GLU A 57 -10.74 0.58 -6.37
CA GLU A 57 -11.96 1.41 -6.30
C GLU A 57 -12.56 1.52 -4.89
N VAL A 58 -12.71 0.39 -4.18
CA VAL A 58 -13.29 0.36 -2.82
C VAL A 58 -12.45 1.18 -1.85
N CYS A 59 -11.13 1.10 -1.99
CA CYS A 59 -10.18 1.83 -1.17
C CYS A 59 -10.20 3.32 -1.52
N THR A 60 -10.25 3.68 -2.82
CA THR A 60 -10.37 5.06 -3.30
C THR A 60 -11.59 5.74 -2.68
N VAL A 61 -12.76 5.09 -2.75
CA VAL A 61 -14.00 5.64 -2.17
C VAL A 61 -13.89 5.85 -0.66
N PHE A 62 -13.26 4.91 0.05
CA PHE A 62 -13.09 5.02 1.50
C PHE A 62 -12.12 6.14 1.87
N HIS A 63 -10.92 6.13 1.30
CA HIS A 63 -9.86 7.06 1.67
C HIS A 63 -10.11 8.49 1.18
N ASN A 64 -10.80 8.71 0.04
CA ASN A 64 -11.23 10.05 -0.35
C ASN A 64 -12.18 10.68 0.69
N LYS A 65 -13.09 9.89 1.28
CA LYS A 65 -13.97 10.38 2.35
C LYS A 65 -13.23 10.68 3.65
N VAL A 66 -12.09 10.05 3.89
CA VAL A 66 -11.24 10.38 5.05
C VAL A 66 -10.46 11.65 4.74
N ALA A 67 -9.86 11.75 3.55
CA ALA A 67 -9.15 12.92 3.07
C ALA A 67 -10.01 14.20 3.10
N GLU A 68 -11.27 14.13 2.62
CA GLU A 68 -12.22 15.24 2.68
C GLU A 68 -12.46 15.73 4.11
N LYS A 69 -12.57 14.81 5.09
CA LYS A 69 -12.76 15.15 6.51
C LYS A 69 -11.53 15.80 7.13
N GLU A 70 -10.36 15.49 6.62
CA GLU A 70 -9.10 16.14 7.02
C GLU A 70 -8.88 17.46 6.26
N GLY A 71 -9.79 17.85 5.36
CA GLY A 71 -9.72 19.10 4.60
C GLY A 71 -8.81 19.05 3.37
N ILE A 72 -8.39 17.86 2.95
CA ILE A 72 -7.61 17.68 1.71
C ILE A 72 -8.55 17.92 0.53
N LYS A 73 -8.14 18.82 -0.37
CA LYS A 73 -8.95 19.16 -1.55
C LYS A 73 -8.84 18.07 -2.62
N GLU A 74 -9.89 17.89 -3.40
CA GLU A 74 -9.90 16.90 -4.49
C GLU A 74 -8.80 17.18 -5.52
N GLU A 75 -8.52 18.45 -5.82
CA GLU A 75 -7.44 18.84 -6.74
C GLU A 75 -6.08 18.41 -6.20
N GLU A 76 -5.86 18.51 -4.89
CA GLU A 76 -4.63 18.08 -4.23
C GLU A 76 -4.48 16.55 -4.29
N ILE A 77 -5.57 15.81 -4.09
CA ILE A 77 -5.57 14.35 -4.26
C ILE A 77 -5.20 13.98 -5.70
N GLN A 78 -5.77 14.65 -6.70
CA GLN A 78 -5.46 14.39 -8.11
C GLN A 78 -3.99 14.68 -8.43
N MET A 79 -3.43 15.76 -7.87
CA MET A 79 -2.02 16.10 -8.04
C MET A 79 -1.09 15.01 -7.50
N LEU A 80 -1.47 14.23 -6.48
CA LEU A 80 -0.65 13.11 -5.98
C LEU A 80 -0.30 12.07 -7.05
N PHE A 81 -1.01 12.05 -8.19
CA PHE A 81 -0.84 11.05 -9.25
C PHE A 81 -0.22 11.60 -10.53
N VAL A 82 -0.53 12.85 -10.88
CA VAL A 82 -0.11 13.47 -12.16
C VAL A 82 1.01 14.47 -12.00
N ALA A 83 1.26 14.96 -10.78
CA ALA A 83 2.30 15.92 -10.52
C ALA A 83 3.69 15.32 -10.78
N ASP A 84 4.48 16.08 -11.53
CA ASP A 84 5.92 15.97 -11.52
C ASP A 84 6.45 16.23 -10.11
N VAL A 85 7.67 15.77 -9.83
CA VAL A 85 8.24 15.80 -8.47
C VAL A 85 8.26 17.22 -7.91
N GLU A 86 8.50 18.20 -8.78
CA GLU A 86 8.60 19.63 -8.49
C GLU A 86 7.27 20.28 -8.09
N GLU A 87 6.14 19.65 -8.41
CA GLU A 87 4.79 20.15 -8.12
C GLU A 87 4.22 19.62 -6.79
N ILE A 88 4.88 18.63 -6.17
CA ILE A 88 4.50 18.09 -4.86
C ILE A 88 5.12 18.99 -3.76
N PRO A 89 4.37 19.36 -2.71
CA PRO A 89 4.94 20.06 -1.56
C PRO A 89 6.23 19.36 -1.05
N GLN A 90 7.29 20.14 -0.82
CA GLN A 90 8.62 19.58 -0.52
C GLN A 90 8.61 18.71 0.74
N GLU A 91 7.76 19.05 1.70
CA GLU A 91 7.56 18.33 2.95
C GLU A 91 6.86 16.97 2.78
N ASP A 92 6.17 16.74 1.67
CA ASP A 92 5.42 15.51 1.36
C ASP A 92 6.14 14.67 0.29
N ALA A 93 6.93 15.31 -0.58
CA ALA A 93 7.52 14.69 -1.77
C ALA A 93 8.23 13.36 -1.49
N PRO A 94 9.15 13.22 -0.51
CA PRO A 94 9.81 11.93 -0.27
C PRO A 94 8.84 10.81 0.15
N ALA A 95 7.76 11.12 0.87
CA ALA A 95 6.75 10.13 1.24
C ALA A 95 5.95 9.67 0.02
N ILE A 96 5.54 10.61 -0.83
CA ILE A 96 4.78 10.30 -2.05
C ILE A 96 5.64 9.51 -3.04
N LEU A 97 6.87 9.93 -3.30
CA LEU A 97 7.79 9.23 -4.22
C LEU A 97 8.11 7.82 -3.74
N PHE A 98 8.43 7.66 -2.45
CA PHE A 98 8.66 6.35 -1.86
C PHE A 98 7.41 5.45 -2.02
N SER A 99 6.22 6.00 -1.80
CA SER A 99 4.96 5.28 -1.95
C SER A 99 4.70 4.86 -3.40
N ARG A 100 4.97 5.77 -4.36
CA ARG A 100 4.87 5.49 -5.80
C ARG A 100 5.80 4.34 -6.20
N GLU A 101 7.07 4.42 -5.81
CA GLU A 101 8.06 3.40 -6.12
C GLU A 101 7.75 2.06 -5.46
N TYR A 102 7.34 2.07 -4.18
CA TYR A 102 6.95 0.86 -3.45
C TYR A 102 5.81 0.13 -4.17
N ALA A 103 4.77 0.86 -4.59
CA ALA A 103 3.63 0.27 -5.29
C ALA A 103 4.03 -0.27 -6.68
N ASN A 104 4.76 0.51 -7.47
CA ASN A 104 5.21 0.11 -8.81
C ASN A 104 6.18 -1.09 -8.79
N SER A 105 7.06 -1.16 -7.79
CA SER A 105 8.03 -2.26 -7.61
C SER A 105 7.44 -3.49 -6.90
N SER A 106 6.14 -3.50 -6.61
CA SER A 106 5.48 -4.60 -5.88
C SER A 106 6.11 -4.89 -4.51
N GLY A 107 6.46 -3.81 -3.80
CA GLY A 107 7.07 -3.86 -2.47
C GLY A 107 8.59 -4.04 -2.43
N ASN A 108 9.27 -3.74 -3.53
CA ASN A 108 10.73 -3.80 -3.63
C ASN A 108 11.31 -2.40 -3.96
N PRO A 109 11.12 -1.39 -3.10
CA PRO A 109 11.70 -0.06 -3.33
C PRO A 109 13.23 -0.11 -3.31
N SER A 110 13.87 0.86 -3.94
CA SER A 110 15.32 1.04 -3.87
C SER A 110 15.80 1.51 -2.49
N GLU A 111 17.08 1.25 -2.21
CA GLU A 111 17.74 1.74 -1.00
C GLU A 111 17.81 3.28 -1.00
N ASP A 112 18.02 3.91 -2.15
CA ASP A 112 18.08 5.36 -2.30
C ASP A 112 16.76 6.05 -1.93
N SER A 113 15.64 5.47 -2.35
CA SER A 113 14.29 5.94 -1.99
C SER A 113 14.05 5.88 -0.48
N TRP A 114 14.45 4.77 0.15
CA TRP A 114 14.37 4.61 1.59
C TRP A 114 15.29 5.59 2.34
N ASN A 115 16.51 5.80 1.84
CA ASN A 115 17.46 6.75 2.43
C ASN A 115 16.99 8.19 2.31
N SER A 116 16.39 8.57 1.17
CA SER A 116 15.81 9.89 0.95
C SER A 116 14.64 10.15 1.91
N LEU A 117 13.77 9.15 2.11
CA LEU A 117 12.68 9.20 3.08
C LEU A 117 13.20 9.41 4.51
N LYS A 118 14.22 8.63 4.92
CA LYS A 118 14.83 8.77 6.25
C LYS A 118 15.53 10.12 6.43
N ALA A 119 16.15 10.67 5.39
CA ALA A 119 16.88 11.93 5.47
C ALA A 119 15.95 13.09 5.85
N LEU A 120 14.74 13.13 5.28
CA LEU A 120 13.75 14.17 5.60
C LEU A 120 13.01 13.90 6.91
N TYR A 121 12.49 12.69 7.10
CA TYR A 121 11.55 12.40 8.19
C TYR A 121 12.20 11.82 9.45
N GLY A 122 13.44 11.34 9.36
CA GLY A 122 14.08 10.54 10.39
C GLY A 122 13.51 9.12 10.49
N GLU A 123 14.20 8.28 11.25
CA GLU A 123 13.95 6.84 11.32
C GLU A 123 12.52 6.48 11.80
N SER A 124 12.00 7.17 12.81
CA SER A 124 10.70 6.84 13.42
C SER A 124 9.53 7.10 12.44
N LYS A 125 9.50 8.30 11.84
CA LYS A 125 8.49 8.69 10.86
C LYS A 125 8.60 7.88 9.57
N ALA A 126 9.81 7.63 9.06
CA ALA A 126 10.01 6.79 7.88
C ALA A 126 9.44 5.37 8.07
N LYS A 127 9.63 4.77 9.25
CA LYS A 127 8.99 3.49 9.62
C LYS A 127 7.46 3.60 9.70
N GLY A 128 6.95 4.73 10.16
CA GLY A 128 5.52 5.02 10.17
C GLY A 128 4.93 5.08 8.75
N ILE A 129 5.61 5.77 7.83
CA ILE A 129 5.23 5.88 6.41
C ILE A 129 5.28 4.52 5.73
N LEU A 130 6.35 3.73 5.93
CA LEU A 130 6.42 2.34 5.48
C LEU A 130 5.26 1.49 6.03
N GLY A 131 4.87 1.74 7.28
CA GLY A 131 3.69 1.14 7.90
C GLY A 131 2.39 1.50 7.16
N ALA A 132 2.21 2.77 6.80
CA ALA A 132 1.04 3.24 6.04
C ALA A 132 0.99 2.61 4.64
N VAL A 133 2.09 2.68 3.89
CA VAL A 133 2.24 2.07 2.55
C VAL A 133 1.87 0.58 2.58
N ARG A 134 2.44 -0.19 3.51
CA ARG A 134 2.18 -1.63 3.56
C ARG A 134 0.77 -1.97 4.05
N THR A 135 0.22 -1.15 4.96
CA THR A 135 -1.17 -1.31 5.41
C THR A 135 -2.13 -1.12 4.25
N ILE A 136 -1.93 -0.10 3.42
CA ILE A 136 -2.80 0.11 2.25
C ILE A 136 -2.56 -0.91 1.14
N MET A 137 -1.34 -1.41 0.94
CA MET A 137 -1.10 -2.55 0.04
C MET A 137 -1.94 -3.77 0.45
N MET A 138 -2.02 -4.06 1.75
CA MET A 138 -2.91 -5.11 2.28
C MET A 138 -4.38 -4.79 2.02
N GLY A 139 -4.80 -3.55 2.26
CA GLY A 139 -6.15 -3.07 1.96
C GLY A 139 -6.51 -3.22 0.47
N ASN A 140 -5.61 -2.86 -0.43
CA ASN A 140 -5.80 -2.98 -1.87
C ASN A 140 -5.87 -4.45 -2.31
N ALA A 141 -4.98 -5.31 -1.80
CA ALA A 141 -4.99 -6.74 -2.11
C ALA A 141 -6.34 -7.41 -1.77
N LEU A 142 -6.93 -7.06 -0.63
CA LEU A 142 -8.26 -7.53 -0.23
C LEU A 142 -9.38 -6.84 -1.02
N GLY A 143 -9.33 -5.51 -1.11
CA GLY A 143 -10.38 -4.67 -1.66
C GLY A 143 -10.63 -4.88 -3.16
N ILE A 144 -9.57 -5.14 -3.94
CA ILE A 144 -9.67 -5.43 -5.37
C ILE A 144 -10.44 -6.74 -5.61
N VAL A 145 -10.09 -7.79 -4.88
CA VAL A 145 -10.70 -9.12 -5.04
C VAL A 145 -12.16 -9.10 -4.56
N TRP A 146 -12.39 -8.47 -3.41
CA TRP A 146 -13.74 -8.28 -2.87
C TRP A 146 -14.62 -7.47 -3.81
N GLY A 147 -14.12 -6.33 -4.30
CA GLY A 147 -14.83 -5.47 -5.23
C GLY A 147 -15.14 -6.16 -6.56
N ALA A 148 -14.20 -6.96 -7.09
CA ALA A 148 -14.42 -7.75 -8.29
C ALA A 148 -15.56 -8.77 -8.11
N LEU A 149 -15.58 -9.50 -6.99
CA LEU A 149 -16.66 -10.45 -6.70
C LEU A 149 -18.02 -9.75 -6.55
N VAL A 150 -18.07 -8.64 -5.80
CA VAL A 150 -19.30 -7.86 -5.62
C VAL A 150 -19.83 -7.33 -6.96
N ASN A 151 -18.95 -6.81 -7.82
CA ASN A 151 -19.34 -6.33 -9.15
C ASN A 151 -19.84 -7.48 -10.03
N ARG A 152 -19.22 -8.67 -9.97
CA ARG A 152 -19.71 -9.85 -10.67
C ARG A 152 -21.10 -10.28 -10.19
N ILE A 153 -21.37 -10.28 -8.89
CA ILE A 153 -22.71 -10.58 -8.33
C ILE A 153 -23.76 -9.56 -8.84
N LYS A 154 -23.35 -8.30 -9.05
CA LYS A 154 -24.20 -7.26 -9.66
C LYS A 154 -24.35 -7.37 -11.19
N GLY A 155 -23.88 -8.46 -11.81
CA GLY A 155 -23.92 -8.65 -13.26
C GLY A 155 -22.90 -7.83 -14.04
N LYS A 156 -21.90 -7.25 -13.36
CA LYS A 156 -20.84 -6.42 -13.94
C LYS A 156 -19.47 -7.08 -13.74
N PRO A 157 -19.17 -8.20 -14.43
CA PRO A 157 -17.89 -8.86 -14.29
C PRO A 157 -16.74 -7.93 -14.70
N VAL A 158 -15.63 -8.09 -14.00
CA VAL A 158 -14.46 -7.23 -14.11
C VAL A 158 -13.44 -7.88 -15.05
N GLU A 159 -12.94 -7.11 -16.02
CA GLU A 159 -11.94 -7.59 -16.98
C GLU A 159 -10.64 -7.98 -16.26
N GLY A 160 -9.99 -9.06 -16.68
CA GLY A 160 -8.76 -9.56 -16.05
C GLY A 160 -8.96 -10.40 -14.78
N SER A 161 -10.20 -10.57 -14.30
CA SER A 161 -10.55 -11.45 -13.19
C SER A 161 -11.49 -12.59 -13.62
N SER A 162 -11.49 -13.67 -12.86
CA SER A 162 -12.44 -14.78 -13.00
C SER A 162 -13.13 -15.07 -11.67
N LEU A 163 -14.33 -15.65 -11.73
CA LEU A 163 -15.04 -16.09 -10.52
C LEU A 163 -14.19 -17.03 -9.65
N TRP A 164 -13.43 -17.92 -10.29
CA TRP A 164 -12.53 -18.83 -9.58
C TRP A 164 -11.41 -18.07 -8.86
N TYR A 165 -10.75 -17.12 -9.53
CA TYR A 165 -9.75 -16.27 -8.90
C TYR A 165 -10.34 -15.51 -7.71
N GLU A 166 -11.50 -14.87 -7.88
CA GLU A 166 -12.16 -14.07 -6.84
C GLU A 166 -12.46 -14.90 -5.59
N ILE A 167 -13.11 -16.06 -5.74
CA ILE A 167 -13.46 -16.94 -4.61
C ILE A 167 -12.21 -17.55 -3.99
N SER A 168 -11.31 -18.13 -4.80
CA SER A 168 -10.12 -18.81 -4.28
C SER A 168 -9.20 -17.85 -3.53
N MET A 169 -9.04 -16.62 -4.02
CA MET A 169 -8.25 -15.60 -3.34
C MET A 169 -8.90 -15.17 -2.02
N LEU A 170 -10.20 -14.90 -1.98
CA LEU A 170 -10.91 -14.56 -0.73
C LEU A 170 -10.82 -15.69 0.30
N VAL A 171 -11.03 -16.94 -0.11
CA VAL A 171 -10.89 -18.10 0.78
C VAL A 171 -9.46 -18.26 1.25
N SER A 172 -8.46 -17.99 0.40
CA SER A 172 -7.06 -18.11 0.78
C SER A 172 -6.67 -17.15 1.91
N PHE A 173 -7.27 -15.95 1.99
CA PHE A 173 -6.99 -15.00 3.07
C PHE A 173 -7.31 -15.57 4.46
N ILE A 174 -8.27 -16.50 4.58
CA ILE A 174 -8.56 -17.22 5.84
C ILE A 174 -7.32 -17.95 6.36
N PHE A 175 -6.49 -18.48 5.46
CA PHE A 175 -5.27 -19.21 5.79
C PHE A 175 -4.03 -18.33 5.74
N LEU A 176 -3.92 -17.43 4.75
CA LEU A 176 -2.75 -16.58 4.57
C LEU A 176 -2.58 -15.59 5.73
N ILE A 177 -3.67 -15.02 6.27
CA ILE A 177 -3.62 -14.05 7.37
C ILE A 177 -2.99 -14.66 8.63
N PRO A 178 -3.50 -15.77 9.21
CA PRO A 178 -2.91 -16.33 10.42
C PRO A 178 -1.47 -16.81 10.20
N VAL A 179 -1.16 -17.39 9.03
CA VAL A 179 0.20 -17.84 8.72
C VAL A 179 1.17 -16.66 8.60
N ALA A 180 0.79 -15.61 7.87
CA ALA A 180 1.58 -14.39 7.75
C ALA A 180 1.78 -13.72 9.12
N LEU A 181 0.78 -13.74 10.00
CA LEU A 181 0.87 -13.16 11.34
C LEU A 181 1.89 -13.89 12.20
N VAL A 182 1.80 -15.22 12.27
CA VAL A 182 2.76 -16.05 13.01
C VAL A 182 4.16 -15.84 12.44
N HIS A 183 4.32 -15.84 11.12
CA HIS A 183 5.61 -15.59 10.48
C HIS A 183 6.15 -14.18 10.81
N ALA A 184 5.31 -13.14 10.76
CA ALA A 184 5.69 -11.77 11.10
C ALA A 184 6.14 -11.63 12.57
N LEU A 185 5.48 -12.34 13.49
CA LEU A 185 5.85 -12.39 14.90
C LEU A 185 7.20 -13.10 15.09
N LEU A 186 7.40 -14.26 14.46
CA LEU A 186 8.67 -14.98 14.49
C LEU A 186 9.81 -14.13 13.91
N ALA A 187 9.62 -13.51 12.74
CA ALA A 187 10.61 -12.62 12.14
C ALA A 187 10.95 -11.42 13.05
N SER A 188 9.98 -10.94 13.83
CA SER A 188 10.19 -9.89 14.83
C SER A 188 10.99 -10.38 16.03
N LEU A 189 10.72 -11.60 16.51
CA LEU A 189 11.49 -12.24 17.58
C LEU A 189 12.96 -12.42 17.18
N PHE A 190 13.21 -12.84 15.94
CA PHE A 190 14.56 -13.00 15.39
C PHE A 190 15.20 -11.69 14.90
N LYS A 191 14.60 -10.52 15.19
CA LYS A 191 15.12 -9.19 14.83
C LYS A 191 15.48 -9.05 13.34
N LYS A 192 14.76 -9.75 12.44
CA LYS A 192 14.95 -9.55 11.00
C LYS A 192 14.70 -8.07 10.63
N PRO A 193 15.37 -7.53 9.60
CA PRO A 193 15.08 -6.17 9.14
C PRO A 193 13.63 -6.08 8.63
N ILE A 194 13.03 -4.90 8.76
CA ILE A 194 11.64 -4.64 8.32
C ILE A 194 11.57 -4.32 6.83
N ILE A 195 12.67 -3.86 6.23
CA ILE A 195 12.82 -3.58 4.81
C ILE A 195 14.18 -4.13 4.38
N ALA A 196 14.24 -4.69 3.17
CA ALA A 196 15.46 -5.22 2.59
C ALA A 196 15.52 -4.75 1.14
N PHE A 197 16.74 -4.54 0.64
CA PHE A 197 17.00 -4.06 -0.71
C PHE A 197 17.67 -5.18 -1.51
N GLN A 198 17.33 -5.28 -2.79
CA GLN A 198 18.06 -6.16 -3.68
C GLN A 198 19.43 -5.54 -3.93
N THR A 199 20.51 -6.24 -3.59
CA THR A 199 21.87 -5.81 -3.94
C THR A 199 22.04 -5.86 -5.46
N GLN A 200 22.64 -4.83 -6.06
CA GLN A 200 22.91 -4.75 -7.51
C GLN A 200 23.95 -5.78 -8.02
N GLU A 201 24.33 -6.79 -7.24
CA GLU A 201 25.44 -7.70 -7.57
C GLU A 201 25.10 -8.84 -8.57
N ALA A 202 23.92 -8.84 -9.19
CA ALA A 202 23.51 -9.90 -10.14
C ALA A 202 23.42 -9.45 -11.60
N ALA A 203 24.07 -8.34 -11.96
CA ALA A 203 24.21 -7.88 -13.35
C ALA A 203 25.68 -7.53 -13.63
N GLY A 204 26.54 -8.54 -13.58
CA GLY A 204 27.94 -8.50 -14.01
C GLY A 204 28.26 -9.73 -14.85
#